data_AF-A0A6N3J2V6-F1
#
_entry.id   AF-A0A6N3J2V6-F1
#
_cell.length_a   1.000
_cell.length_b   1.000
_cell.length_c   1.000
_cell.angle_alpha   90.00
_cell.angle_beta   90.00
_cell.angle_gamma   90.00
#
_symmetry.space_group_name_H-M   'P 1'
#
loop_
_entity.id
_entity.type
_entity.pdbx_description
1 polymer ?
#
loop_
_entity_poly.entity_id
_entity_poly.type
_entity_poly.pdbx_seq_one_letter_code
_entity_poly.pdbx_strand_id
1 'polypeptide(L)'
;MALLIDDSCINCDMCEPECPNQAITMGEEIYEIDPDRCTECVGHYDKPTCVSVCPIDCIDPDPNHVESQDELLVKFAVLTQKI
;
A
#
# COMPACT_ATOMS: atom_id res chain seq x y z
N MET A 1 9.04 -1.60 2.26
CA MET A 1 9.01 -0.74 1.08
C MET A 1 7.59 -0.23 0.95
N ALA A 2 7.35 1.04 0.68
CA ALA A 2 6.02 1.41 0.23
C ALA A 2 5.76 0.79 -1.16
N LEU A 3 4.48 0.66 -1.51
CA LEU A 3 4.08 0.37 -2.89
C LEU A 3 3.68 1.69 -3.55
N LEU A 4 3.75 1.71 -4.88
CA LEU A 4 3.36 2.82 -5.73
C LEU A 4 2.33 2.33 -6.76
N ILE A 5 1.37 3.18 -7.07
CA ILE A 5 0.44 2.99 -8.20
C ILE A 5 0.98 3.83 -9.37
N ASP A 6 1.18 3.22 -10.53
CA ASP A 6 1.67 3.93 -11.72
C ASP A 6 0.55 4.59 -12.55
N ASP A 7 0.95 5.29 -13.61
CA ASP A 7 0.08 6.06 -14.49
C ASP A 7 -0.87 5.22 -15.35
N SER A 8 -0.73 3.90 -15.35
CA SER A 8 -1.66 3.00 -16.04
C SER A 8 -2.95 2.73 -15.25
N CYS A 9 -3.04 3.21 -14.00
CA CYS A 9 -4.23 3.08 -13.16
C CYS A 9 -5.52 3.52 -13.88
N ILE A 10 -6.55 2.67 -13.82
CA ILE A 10 -7.85 2.90 -14.49
C ILE A 10 -8.96 3.38 -13.54
N ASN A 11 -8.64 3.78 -12.31
CA ASN A 11 -9.60 4.29 -11.33
C ASN A 11 -10.81 3.36 -11.11
N CYS A 12 -10.54 2.08 -10.85
CA CYS A 12 -11.56 1.03 -10.70
C CYS A 12 -12.08 0.82 -9.26
N ASP A 13 -11.61 1.61 -8.30
CA ASP A 13 -12.00 1.62 -6.88
C ASP A 13 -11.75 0.30 -6.10
N MET A 14 -11.05 -0.69 -6.67
CA MET A 14 -10.88 -2.00 -6.04
C MET A 14 -9.85 -2.03 -4.91
N CYS A 15 -8.79 -1.23 -5.00
CA CYS A 15 -7.66 -1.32 -4.06
C CYS A 15 -7.86 -0.52 -2.76
N GLU A 16 -8.58 0.59 -2.79
CA GLU A 16 -8.86 1.45 -1.64
C GLU A 16 -9.51 0.72 -0.44
N PRO A 17 -10.63 -0.02 -0.60
CA PRO A 17 -11.28 -0.69 0.52
C PRO A 17 -10.45 -1.85 1.11
N GLU A 18 -9.48 -2.35 0.36
CA GLU A 18 -8.66 -3.51 0.74
C GLU A 18 -7.43 -3.13 1.57
N CYS A 19 -7.07 -1.85 1.64
CA CYS A 19 -5.90 -1.41 2.40
C CYS A 19 -6.20 -1.37 3.90
N PRO A 20 -5.58 -2.23 4.74
CA PRO A 20 -5.87 -2.28 6.17
C PRO A 20 -5.47 -1.01 6.93
N ASN A 21 -4.53 -0.24 6.37
CA ASN A 21 -4.04 1.00 6.96
C ASN A 21 -4.67 2.25 6.34
N GLN A 22 -5.60 2.10 5.40
CA GLN A 22 -6.18 3.19 4.60
C GLN A 22 -5.09 4.09 3.98
N ALA A 23 -4.06 3.47 3.44
CA ALA A 23 -2.95 4.16 2.78
C ALA A 23 -3.29 4.56 1.34
N ILE A 24 -4.40 4.07 0.78
CA ILE A 24 -4.76 4.27 -0.62
C ILE A 24 -5.95 5.22 -0.70
N THR A 25 -5.86 6.24 -1.54
CA THR A 25 -6.93 7.23 -1.77
C THR A 25 -6.94 7.70 -3.22
N MET A 26 -8.08 8.16 -3.73
CA MET A 26 -8.15 8.81 -5.04
C MET A 26 -7.37 10.13 -5.02
N GLY A 27 -6.33 10.23 -5.84
CA GLY A 27 -5.51 11.42 -6.05
C GLY A 27 -6.11 12.38 -7.08
N GLU A 28 -5.27 13.22 -7.69
CA GLU A 28 -5.73 14.18 -8.71
C GLU A 28 -6.14 13.49 -10.03
N GLU A 29 -5.37 12.49 -10.46
CA GLU A 29 -5.58 11.79 -11.73
C GLU A 29 -5.82 10.29 -11.55
N ILE A 30 -5.10 9.69 -10.60
CA ILE A 30 -5.10 8.24 -10.31
C ILE A 30 -5.21 7.98 -8.82
N TYR A 31 -5.42 6.74 -8.43
CA TYR A 31 -5.22 6.32 -7.05
C TYR A 31 -3.76 6.48 -6.63
N GLU A 32 -3.55 6.95 -5.39
CA GLU A 32 -2.23 7.19 -4.81
C GLU A 32 -2.06 6.42 -3.51
N ILE A 33 -0.82 6.03 -3.18
CA ILE A 33 -0.45 5.35 -1.95
C ILE A 33 0.37 6.30 -1.06
N ASP A 34 -0.10 6.53 0.16
CA ASP A 34 0.65 7.20 1.22
C ASP A 34 1.75 6.26 1.77
N PRO A 35 3.04 6.56 1.51
CA PRO A 35 4.14 5.70 1.94
C PRO A 35 4.29 5.63 3.46
N ASP A 36 3.85 6.63 4.21
CA ASP A 36 3.93 6.65 5.67
C ASP A 36 2.94 5.65 6.31
N ARG A 37 1.93 5.22 5.53
CA ARG A 37 0.88 4.29 5.97
C ARG A 37 0.98 2.92 5.32
N CYS A 38 1.68 2.81 4.19
CA CYS A 38 1.87 1.53 3.50
C CYS A 38 2.85 0.63 4.27
N THR A 39 2.36 -0.53 4.72
CA THR A 39 3.19 -1.55 5.37
C THR A 39 3.48 -2.76 4.48
N GLU A 40 3.20 -2.69 3.18
CA GLU A 40 3.12 -3.87 2.29
C GLU A 40 2.18 -4.97 2.83
N CYS A 41 1.19 -4.57 3.65
CA CYS A 41 0.36 -5.48 4.45
C CYS A 41 1.10 -6.32 5.49
N VAL A 42 2.41 -6.11 5.71
CA VAL A 42 3.14 -6.74 6.82
C VAL A 42 2.45 -6.45 8.15
N GLY A 43 2.28 -7.50 8.96
CA GLY A 43 1.54 -7.47 10.22
C GLY A 43 0.03 -7.75 10.09
N HIS A 44 -0.53 -7.68 8.88
CA HIS A 44 -1.93 -7.97 8.59
C HIS A 44 -2.12 -9.24 7.73
N TYR A 45 -1.37 -9.35 6.64
CA TYR A 45 -1.50 -10.39 5.63
C TYR A 45 -0.13 -10.83 5.10
N ASP A 46 -0.07 -12.01 4.46
CA ASP A 46 1.16 -12.55 3.87
C ASP A 46 1.56 -11.85 2.56
N LYS A 47 0.61 -11.16 1.90
CA LYS A 47 0.80 -10.47 0.62
C LYS A 47 0.02 -9.16 0.60
N PRO A 48 0.48 -8.16 -0.19
CA PRO A 48 -0.30 -6.95 -0.42
C PRO A 48 -1.66 -7.25 -1.05
N THR A 49 -2.73 -6.86 -0.35
CA THR A 49 -4.12 -7.05 -0.81
C THR A 49 -4.43 -6.19 -2.03
N CYS A 50 -3.94 -4.94 -2.06
CA CYS A 50 -4.10 -4.03 -3.20
C CYS A 50 -3.55 -4.60 -4.51
N VAL A 51 -2.38 -5.24 -4.47
CA VAL A 51 -1.79 -5.95 -5.63
C VAL A 51 -2.68 -7.11 -6.05
N SER A 52 -3.24 -7.85 -5.10
CA SER A 52 -4.08 -9.02 -5.38
C SER A 52 -5.43 -8.69 -6.04
N VAL A 53 -5.89 -7.44 -5.91
CA VAL A 53 -7.18 -6.99 -6.46
C VAL A 53 -7.05 -6.03 -7.64
N CYS A 54 -5.83 -5.58 -7.96
CA CYS A 54 -5.62 -4.69 -9.10
C CYS A 54 -5.87 -5.46 -10.41
N PRO A 55 -6.83 -5.06 -11.27
CA PRO A 55 -7.19 -5.82 -12.46
C PRO A 55 -6.19 -5.68 -13.63
N ILE A 56 -5.23 -4.76 -13.51
CA ILE A 56 -4.27 -4.42 -14.57
C ILE A 56 -2.81 -4.44 -14.10
N ASP A 57 -2.56 -4.94 -12.88
CA ASP A 57 -1.22 -5.13 -12.32
C ASP A 57 -0.35 -3.84 -12.31
N CYS A 58 -0.94 -2.69 -11.95
CA CYS A 58 -0.26 -1.38 -11.94
C CYS A 58 0.26 -0.93 -10.56
N ILE A 59 0.54 -1.88 -9.66
CA ILE A 59 0.98 -1.60 -8.27
C ILE A 59 2.29 -2.34 -7.99
N ASP A 60 3.37 -1.58 -7.83
CA ASP A 60 4.74 -2.10 -7.73
C ASP A 60 5.49 -1.51 -6.52
N PRO A 61 6.63 -2.09 -6.11
CA PRO A 61 7.47 -1.51 -5.05
C PRO A 61 7.96 -0.11 -5.42
N ASP A 62 7.82 0.85 -4.50
CA ASP A 62 8.28 2.21 -4.69
C ASP A 62 9.81 2.29 -4.51
N PRO A 63 10.58 2.66 -5.57
CA PRO A 63 12.04 2.75 -5.48
C PRO A 63 12.53 3.87 -4.55
N ASN A 64 11.69 4.86 -4.23
CA ASN A 64 12.04 5.97 -3.34
C ASN A 64 11.76 5.68 -1.86
N HIS A 65 10.98 4.63 -1.57
CA HIS A 65 10.58 4.25 -0.22
C HIS A 65 10.93 2.79 0.05
N VAL A 66 12.21 2.45 -0.07
CA VAL A 66 12.71 1.10 0.24
C VAL A 66 12.80 0.91 1.75
N GLU A 67 12.16 -0.13 2.28
CA GLU A 67 12.17 -0.45 3.71
C GLU A 67 12.28 -1.97 3.88
N SER A 68 13.01 -2.37 4.91
CA SER A 68 13.16 -3.75 5.37
C SER A 68 11.90 -4.26 6.08
N GLN A 69 11.84 -5.58 6.28
CA GLN A 69 10.73 -6.22 6.98
C GLN A 69 10.58 -5.73 8.43
N ASP A 70 11.70 -5.47 9.13
CA ASP A 70 11.68 -4.96 10.49
C ASP A 70 11.14 -3.52 10.55
N GLU A 71 11.50 -2.66 9.60
CA GLU A 71 10.96 -1.29 9.49
C GLU A 71 9.45 -1.29 9.24
N LEU A 72 8.97 -2.18 8.36
CA LEU A 72 7.54 -2.35 8.10
C LEU A 72 6.77 -2.85 9.33
N LEU A 73 7.35 -3.77 10.11
CA LEU A 73 6.77 -4.25 11.37
C LEU A 73 6.69 -3.14 12.42
N VAL A 74 7.72 -2.28 12.51
CA VAL A 74 7.70 -1.10 13.38
C VAL A 74 6.60 -0.14 12.95
N LYS A 75 6.49 0.16 11.65
CA LYS A 75 5.42 1.02 11.10
C LYS A 75 4.04 0.45 11.43
N PHE A 76 3.83 -0.85 11.24
CA PHE A 76 2.59 -1.54 11.63
C PHE A 76 2.27 -1.37 13.12
N ALA A 77 3.25 -1.58 14.01
CA ALA A 77 3.05 -1.44 15.45
C ALA A 77 2.62 -0.01 15.83
N VAL A 78 3.24 1.01 15.21
CA VAL A 78 2.87 2.43 15.40
C VAL A 78 1.45 2.71 14.93
N LEU A 79 1.08 2.27 13.72
CA LEU A 79 -0.24 2.53 13.14
C LEU A 79 -1.38 1.83 13.90
N THR A 80 -1.11 0.65 14.46
CA THR A 80 -2.14 -0.16 15.12
C THR A 80 -2.18 -0.02 16.65
N GLN A 81 -1.32 0.84 17.22
CA GLN A 81 -1.20 1.04 18.67
C GLN A 81 -0.93 -0.25 19.47
N LYS A 82 -0.29 -1.24 18.82
CA LYS A 82 0.08 -2.53 19.43
C LYS A 82 1.51 -2.47 19.94
N ILE A 83 1.72 -1.69 21.00
CA ILE A 83 2.98 -1.62 21.77
C ILE A 83 2.99 -2.74 22.82
#